data_AF-A0A2G5VI67-F1
#
_entry.id   AF-A0A2G5VI67-F1
#
_cell.length_a   1.000
_cell.length_b   1.000
_cell.length_c   1.000
_cell.angle_alpha   90.00
_cell.angle_beta   90.00
_cell.angle_gamma   90.00
#
_symmetry.space_group_name_H-M   'P 1'
#
loop_
_entity.id
_entity.type
_entity.pdbx_description
1 polymer ?
#
loop_
_entity_poly.entity_id
_entity_poly.type
_entity_poly.pdbx_seq_one_letter_code
_entity_poly.pdbx_strand_id
1 'polypeptide(L)'
;MKYHFLGNMECPSWLLEEICTNFSNMTVLKFKQLCTRAAHLILHDNDDTVLSNTSEEIHTVNHSNLVLIGDWFLLKPAGYDCPFEDLEKEIVQLGLPPEHGKQLRKVYEVYKNELMEKVKNSVHREPHATVLDFSATSVTFETDSQVYDVSMNGNMMSQFKNDIENSLSKLKDFAGTLPTSPQ
;
A
#
# COMPACT_ATOMS: atom_id res chain seq x y z
N MET A 1 7.69 -20.52 14.63
CA MET A 1 7.28 -19.28 15.31
C MET A 1 6.64 -18.39 14.27
N LYS A 2 5.47 -17.78 14.56
CA LYS A 2 4.84 -16.80 13.65
C LYS A 2 5.37 -15.42 14.01
N TYR A 3 6.05 -14.77 13.08
CA TYR A 3 6.52 -13.42 13.27
C TYR A 3 5.44 -12.44 12.82
N HIS A 4 5.02 -11.59 13.74
CA HIS A 4 4.06 -10.53 13.47
C HIS A 4 4.82 -9.25 13.15
N PHE A 5 4.41 -8.55 12.11
CA PHE A 5 5.04 -7.35 11.57
C PHE A 5 3.95 -6.31 11.29
N LEU A 6 4.21 -5.03 11.59
CA LEU A 6 3.36 -3.88 11.21
C LEU A 6 1.85 -4.09 11.42
N GLY A 7 1.40 -4.15 12.67
CA GLY A 7 -0.04 -4.27 12.97
C GLY A 7 -0.59 -5.70 12.86
N ASN A 8 0.18 -6.70 13.31
CA ASN A 8 -0.17 -8.12 13.33
C ASN A 8 -0.24 -8.82 11.97
N MET A 9 0.40 -8.29 10.92
CA MET A 9 0.56 -9.05 9.68
C MET A 9 1.56 -10.19 9.88
N GLU A 10 1.24 -11.37 9.36
CA GLU A 10 2.19 -12.47 9.33
C GLU A 10 3.29 -12.17 8.30
N CYS A 11 4.54 -12.19 8.73
CA CYS A 11 5.68 -12.07 7.82
C CYS A 11 5.76 -13.33 6.93
N PRO A 12 5.72 -13.20 5.59
CA PRO A 12 5.79 -14.36 4.70
C PRO A 12 7.12 -15.13 4.85
N SER A 13 7.07 -16.45 4.69
CA SER A 13 8.26 -17.30 4.82
C SER A 13 9.38 -16.95 3.84
N TRP A 14 9.03 -16.57 2.61
CA TRP A 14 9.98 -16.15 1.58
C TRP A 14 10.69 -14.84 1.95
N LEU A 15 10.01 -13.91 2.64
CA LEU A 15 10.61 -12.65 3.09
C LEU A 15 11.61 -12.93 4.23
N LEU A 16 11.27 -13.81 5.17
CA LEU A 16 12.18 -14.24 6.23
C LEU A 16 13.45 -14.91 5.67
N GLU A 17 13.30 -15.75 4.66
CA GLU A 17 14.41 -16.39 3.98
C GLU A 17 15.33 -15.36 3.30
N GLU A 18 14.76 -14.40 2.57
CA GLU A 18 15.53 -13.34 1.91
C GLU A 18 16.27 -12.44 2.93
N ILE A 19 15.63 -12.11 4.05
CA ILE A 19 16.26 -11.38 5.16
C ILE A 19 17.50 -12.10 5.65
N CYS A 20 17.36 -13.39 5.96
CA CYS A 20 18.42 -14.16 6.61
C CYS A 20 19.55 -14.54 5.64
N THR A 21 19.23 -14.82 4.37
CA THR A 21 20.20 -15.34 3.39
C THR A 21 20.88 -14.24 2.59
N ASN A 22 20.18 -13.14 2.28
CA ASN A 22 20.71 -12.10 1.41
C ASN A 22 21.03 -10.82 2.20
N PHE A 23 20.04 -10.23 2.85
CA PHE A 23 20.20 -8.92 3.49
C PHE A 23 21.19 -8.95 4.66
N SER A 24 21.15 -10.00 5.48
CA SER A 24 22.09 -10.17 6.60
C SER A 24 23.55 -10.37 6.16
N ASN A 25 23.78 -10.92 4.95
CA ASN A 25 25.14 -11.16 4.42
C ASN A 25 25.71 -9.98 3.65
N MET A 26 24.87 -9.04 3.23
CA MET A 26 25.29 -7.84 2.51
C MET A 26 25.89 -6.79 3.47
N THR A 27 26.84 -5.97 2.99
CA THR A 27 27.41 -4.87 3.79
C THR A 27 26.34 -3.83 4.14
N VAL A 28 26.47 -3.18 5.31
CA VAL A 28 25.57 -2.13 5.79
C VAL A 28 25.42 -0.97 4.78
N LEU A 29 26.51 -0.59 4.10
CA LEU A 29 26.49 0.48 3.09
C LEU A 29 25.63 0.08 1.88
N LYS A 30 25.86 -1.13 1.33
CA LYS A 30 25.06 -1.66 0.22
C LYS A 30 23.59 -1.79 0.58
N PHE A 31 23.28 -2.23 1.81
CA PHE A 31 21.89 -2.30 2.30
C PHE A 31 21.23 -0.92 2.33
N LYS A 32 21.91 0.09 2.88
CA LYS A 32 21.39 1.47 2.88
C LYS A 32 21.11 1.97 1.47
N GLN A 33 22.04 1.75 0.54
CA GLN A 33 21.88 2.15 -0.86
C GLN A 33 20.70 1.43 -1.50
N LEU A 34 20.52 0.14 -1.21
CA LEU A 34 19.41 -0.65 -1.70
C LEU A 34 18.05 -0.13 -1.19
N CYS A 35 17.93 0.19 0.10
CA CYS A 35 16.72 0.80 0.66
C CYS A 35 16.43 2.18 0.07
N THR A 36 17.47 2.99 -0.14
CA THR A 36 17.35 4.32 -0.76
C THR A 36 16.84 4.19 -2.19
N ARG A 37 17.41 3.25 -2.94
CA ARG A 37 17.01 2.91 -4.31
C ARG A 37 15.55 2.42 -4.38
N ALA A 38 15.16 1.53 -3.48
CA ALA A 38 13.79 1.04 -3.37
C ALA A 38 12.79 2.16 -3.06
N ALA A 39 13.14 3.09 -2.15
CA ALA A 39 12.30 4.25 -1.85
C ALA A 39 12.06 5.12 -3.09
N HIS A 40 13.12 5.46 -3.82
CA HIS A 40 13.03 6.25 -5.04
C HIS A 40 12.19 5.55 -6.12
N LEU A 41 12.39 4.24 -6.31
CA LEU A 41 11.63 3.46 -7.28
C LEU A 41 10.12 3.52 -6.99
N ILE A 42 9.70 3.39 -5.73
CA ILE A 42 8.27 3.47 -5.36
C ILE A 42 7.69 4.87 -5.59
N LEU A 43 8.45 5.90 -5.21
CA LEU A 43 7.96 7.28 -5.24
C LEU A 43 7.86 7.80 -6.68
N HIS A 44 8.89 7.57 -7.48
CA HIS A 44 9.05 8.20 -8.79
C HIS A 44 8.85 7.25 -9.97
N ASP A 45 8.64 5.95 -9.72
CA ASP A 45 8.51 4.90 -10.76
C ASP A 45 9.72 4.85 -11.72
N ASN A 46 10.85 5.40 -11.27
CA ASN A 46 12.12 5.44 -11.97
C ASN A 46 13.28 5.36 -10.97
N ASP A 47 14.32 4.64 -11.37
CA ASP A 47 15.53 4.33 -10.63
C ASP A 47 16.74 5.20 -11.06
N ASP A 48 16.64 5.87 -12.21
CA ASP A 48 17.77 6.51 -12.92
C ASP A 48 18.57 7.54 -12.09
N THR A 49 17.92 8.24 -11.16
CA THR A 49 18.55 9.32 -10.37
C THR A 49 19.46 8.80 -9.25
N VAL A 50 19.19 7.62 -8.68
CA VAL A 50 20.05 6.99 -7.65
C VAL A 50 21.17 6.19 -8.30
N LEU A 51 20.90 5.60 -9.47
CA LEU A 51 21.85 4.83 -10.27
C LEU A 51 23.09 5.63 -10.69
N SER A 52 22.95 6.93 -10.91
CA SER A 52 24.06 7.81 -11.33
C SER A 52 25.16 7.97 -10.27
N ASN A 53 24.86 7.73 -8.98
CA ASN A 53 25.76 7.96 -7.85
C ASN A 53 26.21 6.67 -7.14
N THR A 54 25.81 5.51 -7.66
CA THR A 54 25.94 4.24 -6.94
C THR A 54 26.81 3.27 -7.75
N SER A 55 27.81 2.65 -7.11
CA SER A 55 28.82 1.79 -7.77
C SER A 55 28.21 0.68 -8.63
N GLU A 56 28.88 0.35 -9.74
CA GLU A 56 28.52 -0.66 -10.74
C GLU A 56 28.02 -2.01 -10.17
N GLU A 57 28.45 -2.43 -8.97
CA GLU A 57 27.99 -3.68 -8.34
C GLU A 57 26.52 -3.69 -7.90
N ILE A 58 25.91 -2.53 -7.57
CA ILE A 58 24.51 -2.47 -7.11
C ILE A 58 23.53 -2.63 -8.28
N HIS A 59 24.00 -2.48 -9.52
CA HIS A 59 23.22 -2.75 -10.72
C HIS A 59 22.82 -4.24 -10.85
N THR A 60 23.52 -5.14 -10.16
CA THR A 60 23.23 -6.58 -10.21
C THR A 60 22.19 -7.03 -9.18
N VAL A 61 21.71 -6.13 -8.30
CA VAL A 61 20.68 -6.51 -7.33
C VAL A 61 19.35 -6.70 -8.05
N ASN A 62 18.77 -7.89 -7.90
CA ASN A 62 17.58 -8.33 -8.61
C ASN A 62 16.38 -7.40 -8.32
N HIS A 63 15.60 -7.05 -9.34
CA HIS A 63 14.44 -6.16 -9.21
C HIS A 63 13.43 -6.66 -8.16
N SER A 64 13.30 -7.97 -8.01
CA SER A 64 12.48 -8.60 -6.97
C SER A 64 12.82 -8.12 -5.56
N ASN A 65 14.11 -7.85 -5.28
CA ASN A 65 14.58 -7.43 -3.96
C ASN A 65 14.28 -5.95 -3.69
N LEU A 66 14.30 -5.13 -4.75
CA LEU A 66 13.90 -3.72 -4.68
C LEU A 66 12.41 -3.58 -4.41
N VAL A 67 11.59 -4.35 -5.14
CA VAL A 67 10.15 -4.39 -4.93
C VAL A 67 9.84 -4.90 -3.51
N LEU A 68 10.56 -5.91 -3.04
CA LEU A 68 10.42 -6.45 -1.69
C LEU A 68 10.69 -5.41 -0.61
N ILE A 69 11.88 -4.79 -0.63
CA ILE A 69 12.26 -3.78 0.36
C ILE A 69 11.32 -2.60 0.29
N GLY A 70 10.96 -2.21 -0.93
CA GLY A 70 10.02 -1.13 -1.14
C GLY A 70 8.68 -1.40 -0.47
N ASP A 71 8.02 -2.50 -0.82
CA ASP A 71 6.67 -2.78 -0.33
C ASP A 71 6.68 -3.09 1.17
N TRP A 72 7.54 -3.99 1.62
CA TRP A 72 7.51 -4.51 2.99
C TRP A 72 8.23 -3.63 3.99
N PHE A 73 9.39 -3.05 3.66
CA PHE A 73 10.18 -2.30 4.64
C PHE A 73 9.93 -0.80 4.62
N LEU A 74 9.23 -0.28 3.60
CA LEU A 74 9.02 1.16 3.44
C LEU A 74 7.54 1.52 3.29
N LEU A 75 6.85 0.93 2.30
CA LEU A 75 5.48 1.31 1.95
C LEU A 75 4.45 0.84 2.99
N LYS A 76 4.47 -0.43 3.38
CA LYS A 76 3.58 -0.96 4.43
C LYS A 76 3.77 -0.21 5.76
N PRO A 77 4.99 0.00 6.31
CA PRO A 77 5.14 0.76 7.55
C PRO A 77 4.60 2.18 7.44
N ALA A 78 4.82 2.85 6.30
CA ALA A 78 4.28 4.17 6.06
C ALA A 78 2.73 4.16 6.06
N GLY A 79 2.11 3.15 5.46
CA GLY A 79 0.65 3.00 5.45
C GLY A 79 0.01 2.84 6.83
N TYR A 80 0.73 2.25 7.79
CA TYR A 80 0.29 2.12 9.18
C TYR A 80 0.76 3.25 10.09
N ASP A 81 1.41 4.29 9.54
CA ASP A 81 2.07 5.35 10.30
C ASP A 81 3.01 4.80 11.38
N CYS A 82 3.76 3.75 11.06
CA CYS A 82 4.66 3.09 11.99
C CYS A 82 5.75 4.06 12.47
N PRO A 83 6.02 4.15 13.80
CA PRO A 83 7.17 4.87 14.34
C PRO A 83 8.49 4.26 13.88
N PHE A 84 9.50 5.10 13.65
CA PHE A 84 10.79 4.66 13.09
C PHE A 84 11.56 3.72 14.04
N GLU A 85 11.44 3.95 15.35
CA GLU A 85 12.05 3.13 16.41
C GLU A 85 11.42 1.74 16.49
N ASP A 86 10.13 1.64 16.20
CA ASP A 86 9.41 0.37 16.26
C ASP A 86 9.68 -0.45 14.99
N LEU A 87 9.73 0.20 13.82
CA LEU A 87 10.21 -0.43 12.59
C LEU A 87 11.61 -1.03 12.75
N GLU A 88 12.54 -0.28 13.37
CA GLU A 88 13.90 -0.77 13.64
C GLU A 88 13.87 -2.05 14.50
N LYS A 89 13.13 -2.04 15.60
CA LYS A 89 13.03 -3.20 16.51
C LYS A 89 12.38 -4.40 15.84
N GLU A 90 11.28 -4.20 15.13
CA GLU A 90 10.54 -5.26 14.46
C GLU A 90 11.40 -5.95 13.40
N ILE A 91 12.09 -5.17 12.56
CA ILE A 91 12.98 -5.72 11.52
C ILE A 91 14.16 -6.48 12.12
N VAL A 92 14.75 -5.98 13.22
CA VAL A 92 15.82 -6.70 13.93
C VAL A 92 15.30 -8.00 14.55
N GLN A 93 14.08 -8.01 15.08
CA GLN A 93 13.43 -9.22 15.58
C GLN A 93 13.17 -10.25 14.48
N LEU A 94 12.97 -9.81 13.23
CA LEU A 94 12.83 -10.67 12.05
C LEU A 94 14.17 -11.28 11.58
N GLY A 95 15.31 -10.86 12.13
CA GLY A 95 16.62 -11.44 11.86
C GLY A 95 17.58 -10.54 11.07
N LEU A 96 17.21 -9.28 10.81
CA LEU A 96 18.14 -8.31 10.22
C LEU A 96 19.17 -7.85 11.27
N PRO A 97 20.46 -7.66 10.89
CA PRO A 97 21.46 -7.20 11.83
C PRO A 97 21.11 -5.79 12.37
N PRO A 98 21.42 -5.48 13.64
CA PRO A 98 21.07 -4.19 14.25
C PRO A 98 21.58 -2.98 13.48
N GLU A 99 22.77 -3.08 12.89
CA GLU A 99 23.35 -1.99 12.10
C GLU A 99 22.59 -1.73 10.80
N HIS A 100 22.05 -2.77 10.18
CA HIS A 100 21.18 -2.65 9.01
C HIS A 100 19.84 -2.04 9.40
N GLY A 101 19.25 -2.47 10.52
CA GLY A 101 18.02 -1.87 11.07
C GLY A 101 18.15 -0.36 11.27
N LYS A 102 19.27 0.10 11.85
CA LYS A 102 19.57 1.54 12.00
C LYS A 102 19.66 2.28 10.68
N GLN A 103 20.20 1.67 9.62
CA GLN A 103 20.25 2.31 8.30
C GLN A 103 18.87 2.34 7.64
N LEU A 104 18.08 1.28 7.75
CA LEU A 104 16.70 1.26 7.26
C LEU A 104 15.90 2.36 7.94
N ARG A 105 16.02 2.52 9.26
CA ARG A 105 15.38 3.61 10.01
C ARG A 105 15.70 4.98 9.43
N LYS A 106 16.97 5.27 9.17
CA LYS A 106 17.39 6.57 8.59
C LYS A 106 16.80 6.80 7.21
N VAL A 107 16.75 5.76 6.37
CA VAL A 107 16.11 5.87 5.05
C VAL A 107 14.61 6.11 5.22
N TYR A 108 13.94 5.33 6.06
CA TYR A 108 12.52 5.48 6.33
C TYR A 108 12.18 6.87 6.88
N GLU A 109 12.97 7.41 7.81
CA GLU A 109 12.77 8.77 8.36
C GLU A 109 12.80 9.85 7.27
N VAL A 110 13.70 9.73 6.28
CA VAL A 110 13.80 10.68 5.15
C VAL A 110 12.56 10.60 4.25
N TYR A 111 12.12 9.40 3.89
CA TYR A 111 11.07 9.20 2.89
C TYR A 111 9.66 9.01 3.47
N LYS A 112 9.49 8.90 4.80
CA LYS A 112 8.21 8.53 5.44
C LYS A 112 7.05 9.39 4.97
N ASN A 113 7.20 10.71 4.97
CA ASN A 113 6.11 11.62 4.61
C ASN A 113 5.67 11.42 3.15
N GLU A 114 6.62 11.29 2.23
CA GLU A 114 6.32 11.06 0.80
C GLU A 114 5.70 9.68 0.57
N LEU A 115 6.21 8.65 1.26
CA LEU A 115 5.64 7.30 1.20
C LEU A 115 4.22 7.27 1.77
N MET A 116 3.95 7.99 2.86
CA MET A 116 2.59 8.12 3.42
C MET A 116 1.64 8.77 2.44
N GLU A 117 2.04 9.86 1.79
CA GLU A 117 1.23 10.50 0.75
C GLU A 117 1.02 9.58 -0.46
N LYS A 118 2.05 8.83 -0.87
CA LYS A 118 1.92 7.79 -1.90
C LYS A 118 0.88 6.74 -1.50
N VAL A 119 0.92 6.21 -0.28
CA VAL A 119 -0.08 5.24 0.21
C VAL A 119 -1.49 5.87 0.18
N LYS A 120 -1.67 7.08 0.73
CA LYS A 120 -2.98 7.77 0.73
C LYS A 120 -3.54 7.96 -0.68
N ASN A 121 -2.68 8.26 -1.65
CA ASN A 121 -3.06 8.41 -3.06
C ASN A 121 -3.26 7.07 -3.78
N SER A 122 -2.67 5.98 -3.28
CA SER A 122 -2.75 4.64 -3.87
C SER A 122 -3.89 3.79 -3.31
N VAL A 123 -4.34 4.08 -2.07
CA VAL A 123 -5.58 3.53 -1.52
C VAL A 123 -6.69 4.07 -2.42
N HIS A 124 -7.28 3.19 -3.23
CA HIS A 124 -8.48 3.47 -4.01
C HIS A 124 -9.45 4.26 -3.12
N ARG A 125 -9.62 5.56 -3.37
CA ARG A 125 -10.91 6.17 -3.12
C ARG A 125 -11.84 5.36 -4.00
N GLU A 126 -12.75 4.59 -3.41
CA GLU A 126 -13.87 4.05 -4.17
C GLU A 126 -14.37 5.20 -5.04
N PRO A 127 -14.44 5.04 -6.38
CA PRO A 127 -14.88 6.13 -7.22
C PRO A 127 -16.22 6.57 -6.67
N HIS A 128 -16.29 7.79 -6.14
CA HIS A 128 -17.53 8.40 -5.70
C HIS A 128 -18.34 8.66 -6.97
N ALA A 129 -18.98 7.61 -7.47
CA ALA A 129 -19.85 7.68 -8.62
C ALA A 129 -21.20 8.18 -8.11
N THR A 130 -21.52 9.44 -8.40
CA THR A 130 -22.85 9.99 -8.11
C THR A 130 -23.74 9.68 -9.31
N VAL A 131 -24.84 8.97 -9.06
CA VAL A 131 -25.86 8.76 -10.09
C VAL A 131 -26.55 10.10 -10.36
N LEU A 132 -26.38 10.62 -11.57
CA LEU A 132 -26.96 11.90 -11.99
C LEU A 132 -28.40 11.73 -12.47
N ASP A 133 -28.66 10.67 -13.25
CA ASP A 133 -29.98 10.42 -13.82
C ASP A 133 -30.23 8.93 -14.07
N PHE A 134 -31.50 8.53 -14.02
CA PHE A 134 -31.95 7.17 -14.26
C PHE A 134 -33.18 7.16 -15.18
N SER A 135 -33.04 6.55 -16.35
CA SER A 135 -34.13 6.35 -17.31
C SER A 135 -34.51 4.86 -17.41
N ALA A 136 -35.59 4.56 -18.15
CA ALA A 136 -36.03 3.18 -18.38
C ALA A 136 -34.99 2.31 -19.12
N THR A 137 -34.00 2.92 -19.77
CA THR A 137 -33.01 2.23 -20.61
C THR A 137 -31.59 2.74 -20.45
N SER A 138 -31.34 3.75 -19.63
CA SER A 138 -29.99 4.30 -19.41
C SER A 138 -29.79 4.84 -17.99
N VAL A 139 -28.55 4.72 -17.49
CA VAL A 139 -28.12 5.31 -16.22
C VAL A 139 -26.89 6.17 -16.48
N THR A 140 -26.93 7.40 -15.96
CA THR A 140 -25.80 8.31 -16.04
C THR A 140 -25.16 8.42 -14.67
N PHE A 141 -23.86 8.13 -14.59
CA PHE A 141 -23.08 8.31 -13.37
C PHE A 141 -21.87 9.19 -13.63
N GLU A 142 -21.61 10.09 -12.68
CA GLU A 142 -20.48 11.00 -12.69
C GLU A 142 -19.46 10.55 -11.66
N THR A 143 -18.22 10.41 -12.12
CA THR A 143 -17.04 10.30 -11.25
C THR A 143 -16.34 11.64 -11.20
N ASP A 144 -15.40 11.84 -10.26
CA ASP A 144 -14.61 13.07 -10.13
C ASP A 144 -13.88 13.51 -11.42
N SER A 145 -13.75 12.62 -12.42
CA SER A 145 -13.01 12.90 -13.66
C SER A 145 -13.84 12.81 -14.93
N GLN A 146 -14.92 12.01 -14.97
CA GLN A 146 -15.68 11.72 -16.19
C GLN A 146 -17.14 11.35 -15.90
N VAL A 147 -18.02 11.71 -16.83
CA VAL A 147 -19.44 11.31 -16.87
C VAL A 147 -19.59 10.11 -17.81
N TYR A 148 -20.27 9.07 -17.34
CA TYR A 148 -20.55 7.86 -18.09
C TYR A 148 -22.06 7.71 -18.28
N ASP A 149 -22.46 7.37 -19.50
CA ASP A 149 -23.84 6.98 -19.82
C ASP A 149 -23.85 5.50 -20.23
N VAL A 150 -24.58 4.69 -19.47
CA VAL A 150 -24.68 3.25 -19.69
C VAL A 150 -26.11 2.92 -20.09
N SER A 151 -26.27 2.53 -21.36
CA SER A 151 -27.54 2.03 -21.88
C SER A 151 -27.68 0.52 -21.67
N MET A 152 -28.81 0.09 -21.11
CA MET A 152 -29.17 -1.31 -20.94
C MET A 152 -30.57 -1.58 -21.50
N ASN A 153 -30.85 -2.82 -21.87
CA ASN A 153 -32.21 -3.21 -22.23
C ASN A 153 -33.13 -3.11 -21.00
N GLY A 154 -34.40 -2.72 -21.17
CA GLY A 154 -35.32 -2.38 -20.08
C GLY A 154 -35.54 -3.48 -19.03
N ASN A 155 -35.42 -4.76 -19.42
CA ASN A 155 -35.48 -5.88 -18.47
C ASN A 155 -34.24 -5.98 -17.58
N MET A 156 -33.05 -5.69 -18.13
CA MET A 156 -31.81 -5.66 -17.34
C MET A 156 -31.78 -4.42 -16.44
N MET A 157 -32.35 -3.31 -16.92
CA MET A 157 -32.42 -2.06 -16.16
C MET A 157 -33.34 -2.14 -14.95
N SER A 158 -34.51 -2.77 -15.07
CA SER A 158 -35.42 -2.97 -13.95
C SER A 158 -34.83 -3.89 -12.88
N GLN A 159 -34.09 -4.91 -13.29
CA GLN A 159 -33.38 -5.80 -12.38
C GLN A 159 -32.25 -5.06 -11.64
N PHE A 160 -31.45 -4.28 -12.36
CA PHE A 160 -30.39 -3.45 -11.77
C PHE A 160 -30.94 -2.44 -10.75
N LYS A 161 -32.08 -1.79 -11.07
CA LYS A 161 -32.75 -0.87 -10.13
C LYS A 161 -33.18 -1.57 -8.85
N ASN A 162 -33.80 -2.73 -8.96
CA ASN A 162 -34.25 -3.51 -7.79
C ASN A 162 -33.06 -3.96 -6.93
N ASP A 163 -31.94 -4.33 -7.53
CA ASP A 163 -30.73 -4.74 -6.80
C ASP A 163 -30.08 -3.58 -6.04
N ILE A 164 -30.08 -2.37 -6.62
CA ILE A 164 -29.64 -1.15 -5.94
C ILE A 164 -30.56 -0.84 -4.76
N GLU A 165 -31.88 -0.81 -4.97
CA GLU A 165 -32.85 -0.50 -3.90
C GLU A 165 -32.77 -1.50 -2.75
N ASN A 166 -32.60 -2.79 -3.06
CA ASN A 166 -32.39 -3.85 -2.07
C ASN A 166 -31.06 -3.75 -1.31
N SER A 167 -30.02 -3.20 -1.94
CA SER A 167 -28.72 -3.00 -1.28
C SER A 167 -28.75 -1.76 -0.37
N LEU A 168 -29.42 -0.70 -0.80
CA LEU A 168 -29.62 0.52 -0.01
C LEU A 168 -30.52 0.27 1.22
N SER A 169 -31.57 -0.55 1.09
CA SER A 169 -32.42 -0.93 2.23
C SER A 169 -31.63 -1.71 3.28
N LYS A 170 -30.80 -2.67 2.87
CA LYS A 170 -29.90 -3.42 3.77
C LYS A 170 -28.90 -2.53 4.52
N LEU A 171 -28.36 -1.49 3.87
CA LEU A 171 -27.47 -0.53 4.51
C LEU A 171 -28.21 0.36 5.53
N LYS A 172 -29.46 0.72 5.26
CA LYS A 172 -30.30 1.51 6.16
C LYS A 172 -30.68 0.72 7.42
N ASP A 173 -30.95 -0.57 7.28
CA ASP A 173 -31.19 -1.47 8.40
C ASP A 173 -29.93 -1.65 9.25
N PHE A 174 -28.74 -1.68 8.64
CA PHE A 174 -27.47 -1.74 9.36
C PHE A 174 -27.20 -0.45 10.16
N ALA A 175 -27.43 0.73 9.58
CA ALA A 175 -27.27 2.01 10.26
C ALA A 175 -28.26 2.19 11.44
N GLY A 176 -29.46 1.58 11.37
CA GLY A 176 -30.44 1.57 12.46
C GLY A 176 -30.09 0.68 13.65
N THR A 177 -29.03 -0.15 13.56
CA THR A 177 -28.58 -1.05 14.64
C THR A 177 -27.35 -0.57 15.40
N LEU A 178 -26.80 0.60 15.03
CA LEU A 178 -25.75 1.25 15.82
C LEU A 178 -26.35 1.76 17.15
N PRO A 179 -25.78 1.40 18.32
CA PRO A 179 -26.28 1.87 19.59
C PRO A 179 -26.13 3.39 19.65
N THR A 180 -27.25 4.10 19.81
CA THR A 180 -27.26 5.50 20.19
C THR A 180 -26.52 5.63 21.52
N SER A 181 -25.37 6.32 21.51
CA SER A 181 -24.64 6.61 22.75
C SER A 181 -25.55 7.40 23.69
N PRO A 182 -25.68 7.01 24.98
CA PRO A 182 -26.44 7.79 25.93
C PRO A 182 -25.71 9.11 26.23
N GLN A 183 -26.51 10.17 26.36
CA GLN A 183 -26.11 11.52 26.79
C GLN A 183 -25.43 11.53 28.15
#